data_AF-A0A931FSH9-F1
#
_entry.id   AF-A0A931FSH9-F1
#
_cell.length_a   1.000
_cell.length_b   1.000
_cell.length_c   1.000
_cell.angle_alpha   90.00
_cell.angle_beta   90.00
_cell.angle_gamma   90.00
#
_symmetry.space_group_name_H-M   'P 1'
#
loop_
_entity.id
_entity.type
_entity.pdbx_description
1 polymer ?
#
loop_
_entity_poly.entity_id
_entity_poly.type
_entity_poly.pdbx_seq_one_letter_code
_entity_poly.pdbx_strand_id
1 'polypeptide(L)' 'MRKELFTTLTIAARILAGTGDGFAQQDRVFTVKVNEVKAEVQPTMWGIFFEDINLGADGGIYAELVKSRSFEFDTPIMG' A
#
# COMPACT_ATOMS: atom_id res chain seq x y z
N MET A 1 11.46 -44.94 39.54
CA MET A 1 12.21 -44.72 38.28
C MET A 1 11.32 -44.33 37.10
N ARG A 2 10.24 -45.04 36.78
CA ARG A 2 9.37 -44.68 35.63
C ARG A 2 8.62 -43.34 35.79
N LYS A 3 8.15 -42.98 36.99
CA LYS A 3 7.40 -41.73 37.24
C LYS A 3 8.25 -40.47 37.02
N GLU A 4 9.49 -40.45 37.52
CA GLU A 4 10.45 -39.35 37.29
C GLU A 4 10.75 -39.14 35.79
N LEU A 5 10.79 -40.23 35.01
CA LEU A 5 11.05 -40.18 33.57
C LEU A 5 9.89 -39.52 32.81
N PHE A 6 8.63 -39.80 33.19
CA PHE A 6 7.45 -39.18 32.58
C PHE A 6 7.29 -37.71 32.97
N THR A 7 7.61 -37.34 34.21
CA THR A 7 7.58 -35.95 34.66
C THR A 7 8.61 -35.10 33.92
N THR A 8 9.84 -35.63 33.77
CA THR A 8 10.92 -34.95 33.04
C THR A 8 10.61 -34.77 31.56
N LEU A 9 10.00 -35.78 30.92
CA LEU A 9 9.61 -35.70 29.50
C LEU A 9 8.49 -34.68 29.26
N THR A 10 7.57 -34.54 30.21
CA THR A 10 6.46 -33.57 30.12
C THR A 10 6.94 -32.13 30.30
N ILE A 11 7.94 -31.91 31.17
CA ILE A 11 8.57 -30.60 31.37
C ILE A 11 9.41 -30.22 30.13
N ALA A 12 10.20 -31.15 29.58
CA ALA A 12 10.97 -30.92 28.36
C ALA A 12 10.07 -30.60 27.15
N ALA A 13 8.93 -31.28 27.01
CA ALA A 13 7.96 -31.00 25.96
C ALA A 13 7.31 -29.61 26.08
N ARG A 14 7.11 -29.10 27.30
CA ARG A 14 6.59 -27.74 27.53
C ARG A 14 7.64 -26.65 27.29
N ILE A 15 8.91 -26.93 27.54
CA ILE A 15 10.03 -26.04 27.19
C ILE A 15 10.23 -25.99 25.67
N LEU A 16 10.05 -27.11 24.97
CA LEU A 16 10.18 -27.17 23.51
C LEU A 16 8.98 -26.57 22.76
N ALA A 17 7.79 -26.54 23.38
CA ALA A 17 6.56 -25.97 22.80
C ALA A 17 6.31 -24.51 23.16
N GLY A 18 7.15 -23.88 23.98
CA GLY A 18 6.93 -22.54 24.52
C GLY A 18 7.98 -21.54 24.09
N THR A 19 7.65 -20.71 23.10
CA THR A 19 7.93 -19.25 22.99
C THR A 19 7.78 -18.79 21.53
N GLY A 20 6.59 -19.02 20.98
CA GLY A 20 6.11 -18.20 19.87
C GLY A 20 5.24 -17.10 20.46
N ASP A 21 5.85 -16.01 20.92
CA ASP A 21 5.09 -14.80 21.26
C ASP A 21 4.58 -14.20 19.95
N GLY A 22 3.42 -14.67 19.50
CA GLY A 22 2.69 -14.05 18.43
C GLY A 22 2.23 -12.67 18.89
N PHE A 23 2.83 -11.61 18.35
CA PHE A 23 2.31 -10.26 18.52
C PHE A 23 0.94 -10.20 17.83
N ALA A 24 -0.14 -10.39 18.58
CA ALA A 24 -1.48 -10.12 18.10
C ALA A 24 -1.60 -8.61 17.82
N GLN A 25 -2.26 -8.26 16.72
CA GLN A 25 -2.59 -6.88 16.40
C GLN A 25 -3.39 -6.29 17.58
N GLN A 26 -2.90 -5.22 18.19
CA GLN A 26 -3.62 -4.55 19.26
C GLN A 26 -4.90 -3.90 18.72
N ASP A 27 -6.02 -4.12 19.41
CA ASP A 27 -7.29 -3.46 19.11
C ASP A 27 -7.13 -1.93 19.23
N ARG A 28 -7.46 -1.22 18.15
CA ARG A 28 -7.44 0.26 18.11
C ARG A 28 -8.86 0.78 18.13
N VAL A 29 -9.20 1.51 19.19
CA VAL A 29 -10.49 2.20 19.31
C VAL A 29 -10.34 3.62 18.79
N PHE A 30 -11.12 3.98 17.76
CA PHE A 30 -11.22 5.34 17.24
C PHE A 30 -12.56 5.94 17.67
N THR A 31 -12.54 7.11 18.29
CA THR A 31 -13.75 7.86 18.65
C THR A 31 -13.96 9.01 17.65
N VAL A 32 -15.08 9.00 16.93
CA VAL A 32 -15.43 10.03 15.94
C VAL A 32 -16.49 10.96 16.51
N LYS A 33 -16.23 12.27 16.48
CA LYS A 33 -17.14 13.32 16.98
C LYS A 33 -17.90 13.97 15.83
N VAL A 34 -19.07 13.44 15.52
CA VAL A 34 -19.88 13.89 14.36
C VAL A 34 -20.57 15.24 14.55
N ASN A 35 -20.67 15.71 15.79
CA ASN A 35 -21.31 16.99 16.17
C ASN A 35 -20.29 18.13 16.38
N GLU A 36 -19.01 17.88 16.13
CA GLU A 36 -17.94 18.88 16.27
C GLU A 36 -17.26 19.13 14.91
N VAL A 37 -17.94 19.82 14.00
CA VAL A 37 -17.35 20.22 12.71
C VAL A 37 -16.19 21.19 12.95
N LYS A 38 -14.99 20.85 12.46
CA LYS A 38 -13.78 21.68 12.62
C LYS A 38 -13.52 22.58 11.42
N ALA A 39 -13.79 22.09 10.22
CA ALA A 39 -13.65 22.83 8.97
C ALA A 39 -14.50 22.16 7.88
N GLU A 40 -14.88 22.94 6.88
CA GLU A 40 -15.42 22.40 5.64
C GLU A 40 -14.29 21.80 4.80
N VAL A 41 -14.57 20.65 4.22
CA VAL A 41 -13.67 19.97 3.30
C VAL A 41 -13.88 20.56 1.90
N GLN A 42 -12.90 21.29 1.39
CA GLN A 42 -13.03 21.95 0.09
C GLN A 42 -13.02 20.91 -1.05
N PRO A 43 -13.92 20.99 -2.04
CA PRO A 43 -13.95 20.06 -3.17
C PRO A 43 -12.64 20.01 -3.97
N THR A 44 -11.87 21.10 -3.97
CA THR A 44 -10.59 21.24 -4.66
C THR A 44 -9.41 20.58 -3.94
N MET A 45 -9.61 19.97 -2.77
CA MET A 45 -8.57 19.19 -2.10
C MET A 45 -8.21 17.89 -2.85
N TRP A 46 -9.02 17.50 -3.84
CA TRP A 46 -8.73 16.39 -4.76
C TRP A 46 -8.81 16.88 -6.20
N GLY A 47 -7.84 16.49 -7.01
CA GLY A 47 -7.77 16.85 -8.42
C GLY A 47 -6.81 15.93 -9.18
N ILE A 48 -6.72 16.16 -10.50
CA ILE A 48 -5.80 15.45 -11.38
C ILE A 48 -4.68 16.41 -11.75
N PHE A 49 -3.44 16.00 -11.48
CA PHE A 49 -2.26 16.64 -12.03
C PHE A 49 -1.94 16.01 -13.39
N PHE A 50 -1.62 16.82 -14.39
CA PHE A 50 -1.31 16.36 -15.72
C PHE A 50 -0.03 17.00 -16.23
N GLU A 51 0.91 16.16 -16.64
CA GLU A 51 2.07 16.51 -17.45
C GLU A 51 2.13 15.52 -18.62
N ASP A 52 2.70 15.95 -19.75
CA ASP A 52 3.01 15.01 -20.82
C ASP A 52 4.29 14.24 -20.48
N ILE A 53 4.12 13.16 -19.71
CA ILE A 53 5.18 12.19 -19.39
C ILE A 53 4.75 10.81 -19.86
N ASN A 54 5.70 10.01 -20.35
CA ASN A 54 5.45 8.67 -20.86
C ASN A 54 4.36 8.61 -21.94
N LEU A 55 4.31 9.60 -22.85
CA LEU A 55 3.28 9.72 -23.89
C LEU A 55 1.87 9.90 -23.30
N GLY A 56 1.76 10.65 -22.19
CA GLY A 56 0.51 10.90 -21.49
C GLY A 56 -0.44 11.85 -22.24
N ALA A 57 0.11 12.80 -22.98
CA ALA A 57 -0.64 13.64 -23.91
C ALA A 57 -0.62 13.05 -25.32
N ASP A 58 0.49 13.22 -26.04
CA ASP A 58 0.63 12.78 -27.42
C ASP A 58 0.87 11.26 -27.49
N GLY A 59 -0.12 10.51 -27.97
CA GLY A 59 -0.16 9.04 -27.89
C GLY A 59 -0.87 8.51 -26.64
N GLY A 60 -1.39 9.42 -25.80
CA GLY A 60 -2.17 9.12 -24.60
C GLY A 60 -3.58 9.69 -24.71
N ILE A 61 -3.88 10.72 -23.91
CA ILE A 61 -5.24 11.31 -23.86
C ILE A 61 -5.58 12.12 -25.13
N TYR A 62 -4.56 12.62 -25.84
CA TYR A 62 -4.79 13.26 -27.14
C TYR A 62 -5.01 12.19 -28.21
N ALA A 63 -6.17 12.24 -28.86
CA ALA A 63 -6.66 11.18 -29.75
C ALA A 63 -5.93 11.10 -31.11
N GLU A 64 -4.79 11.77 -31.27
CA GLU A 64 -3.96 11.66 -32.47
C GLU A 64 -3.29 10.29 -32.53
N LEU A 65 -3.37 9.64 -33.69
CA LEU A 65 -2.86 8.28 -33.91
C LEU A 65 -1.54 8.27 -34.68
N VAL A 66 -1.16 9.39 -35.31
CA VAL A 66 0.07 9.52 -36.08
C VAL A 66 1.14 10.21 -35.24
N LYS A 67 2.15 9.44 -34.80
CA LYS A 67 3.36 10.01 -34.18
C LYS A 67 4.11 10.84 -35.23
N SER A 68 4.58 12.03 -34.82
CA SER A 68 5.34 12.94 -35.69
C SER A 68 4.57 13.47 -36.92
N ARG A 69 3.26 13.75 -36.78
CA ARG A 69 2.42 14.26 -37.91
C ARG A 69 2.95 15.54 -38.57
N SER A 70 3.72 16.34 -37.84
CA SER A 70 4.27 17.63 -38.26
C SER A 70 5.79 17.64 -38.44
N PHE A 71 6.47 16.50 -38.28
CA PHE A 71 7.93 16.39 -38.36
C PHE A 71 8.68 17.29 -37.36
N GLU A 72 8.10 17.52 -36.18
CA GLU A 72 8.69 18.34 -35.11
C GLU A 72 9.84 17.65 -34.35
N PHE A 73 10.00 16.33 -34.51
CA PHE A 73 11.09 15.59 -33.87
C PHE A 73 12.35 15.56 -34.74
N ASP A 74 13.51 15.81 -34.12
CA ASP A 74 14.82 15.69 -34.76
C ASP A 74 15.12 14.24 -35.23
N THR A 75 14.52 13.25 -34.57
CA THR A 75 14.63 11.84 -34.97
C THR A 75 13.25 11.19 -35.11
N PRO A 76 13.05 10.27 -36.08
CA PRO A 76 11.71 9.75 -36.40
C PRO A 76 10.96 9.03 -35.26
N ILE A 77 11.68 8.52 -34.24
CA ILE A 77 11.09 7.75 -33.12
C ILE A 77 11.51 8.36 -31.76
N MET A 78 11.73 9.68 -31.71
CA MET A 78 12.00 10.38 -30.44
C MET A 78 10.79 10.32 -29.50
N GLY A 79 11.02 10.29 -28.19
CA GLY A 79 9.97 10.19 -27.15
C GLY A 79 9.80 8.77 -26.64
#